data_AF-A0A841KX24-F1
#
_entry.id   AF-A0A841KX24-F1
#
_cell.length_a   1.000
_cell.length_b   1.000
_cell.length_c   1.000
_cell.angle_alpha   90.00
_cell.angle_beta   90.00
_cell.angle_gamma   90.00
#
_symmetry.space_group_name_H-M   'P 1'
#
loop_
_entity.id
_entity.type
_entity.pdbx_description
1 polymer ?
#
loop_
_entity_poly.entity_id
_entity_poly.type
_entity_poly.pdbx_seq_one_letter_code
_entity_poly.pdbx_strand_id
1 'polypeptide(L)'
;MENEEKIAETYTASTNDKVVQENSESIHNSKPHPFYAGVCDWYIVATIYAAIIALIESVKGSSLFESALTTFIMAITTNILIIVLVIFYHKIISKRVLWLSPGEKIAGKFIISGEKVWKNPYSLNRWGLFFFSILTLIVLGNNFDGISNGYQYTLARLIGMYISTFLQIMGLILIGQGQLKASFIFIGIHVLSIFVGFQLSNYSEYEMISTFVFKFSIILLFLDVIVFSIYYFLHKKILLLKQQ
;
A
#
# COMPACT_ATOMS: atom_id res chain seq x y z
N MET A 1 44.08 -8.62 3.16
CA MET A 1 42.87 -7.77 3.25
C MET A 1 42.12 -7.71 1.92
N GLU A 2 42.77 -7.35 0.80
CA GLU A 2 42.08 -7.22 -0.51
C GLU A 2 41.44 -8.54 -1.05
N ASN A 3 41.95 -9.70 -0.62
CA ASN A 3 41.45 -11.01 -1.08
C ASN A 3 40.24 -11.53 -0.28
N GLU A 4 40.02 -11.03 0.94
CA GLU A 4 38.88 -11.44 1.78
C GLU A 4 37.61 -10.67 1.40
N GLU A 5 37.77 -9.43 0.92
CA GLU A 5 36.67 -8.57 0.47
C GLU A 5 36.01 -9.11 -0.82
N LYS A 6 36.83 -9.58 -1.78
CA LYS A 6 36.33 -10.25 -3.00
C LYS A 6 35.58 -11.55 -2.74
N ILE A 7 35.99 -12.31 -1.73
CA ILE A 7 35.32 -13.56 -1.35
C ILE A 7 33.97 -13.22 -0.69
N ALA A 8 33.91 -12.21 0.18
CA ALA A 8 32.66 -11.76 0.79
C ALA A 8 31.64 -11.23 -0.23
N GLU A 9 32.08 -10.47 -1.24
CA GLU A 9 31.21 -9.99 -2.34
C GLU A 9 30.69 -11.15 -3.20
N THR A 10 31.53 -12.14 -3.50
CA THR A 10 31.11 -13.30 -4.32
C THR A 10 30.12 -14.19 -3.56
N TYR A 11 30.31 -14.37 -2.25
CA TYR A 11 29.37 -15.13 -1.42
C TYR A 11 28.04 -14.39 -1.21
N THR A 12 28.05 -13.07 -1.02
CA THR A 12 26.80 -12.29 -0.89
C THR A 12 26.02 -12.22 -2.21
N ALA A 13 26.70 -12.11 -3.36
CA ALA A 13 26.06 -12.20 -4.68
C ALA A 13 25.44 -13.60 -4.90
N SER A 14 26.19 -14.67 -4.64
CA SER A 14 25.71 -16.05 -4.78
C SER A 14 24.51 -16.39 -3.87
N THR A 15 24.47 -15.82 -2.66
CA THR A 15 23.37 -16.07 -1.71
C THR A 15 22.11 -15.29 -2.10
N ASN A 16 22.25 -14.05 -2.58
CA ASN A 16 21.14 -13.28 -3.12
C ASN A 16 20.56 -13.92 -4.40
N ASP A 17 21.41 -14.41 -5.29
CA ASP A 17 20.96 -15.09 -6.52
C ASP A 17 20.24 -16.41 -6.22
N LYS A 18 20.66 -17.16 -5.19
CA LYS A 18 19.95 -18.37 -4.73
C LYS A 18 18.60 -18.05 -4.07
N VAL A 19 18.50 -17.00 -3.26
CA VAL A 19 17.21 -16.55 -2.67
C VAL A 19 16.25 -16.03 -3.75
N VAL A 20 16.78 -15.44 -4.82
CA VAL A 20 15.99 -15.02 -5.99
C VAL A 20 15.60 -16.23 -6.86
N GLN A 21 16.47 -17.23 -7.01
CA GLN A 21 16.17 -18.45 -7.76
C GLN A 21 15.17 -19.38 -7.06
N GLU A 22 15.28 -19.62 -5.75
CA GLU A 22 14.29 -20.45 -5.01
C GLU A 22 12.88 -19.83 -5.01
N ASN A 23 12.77 -18.50 -5.05
CA ASN A 23 11.47 -17.83 -5.24
C ASN A 23 10.97 -17.84 -6.70
N SER A 24 11.83 -18.16 -7.67
CA SER A 24 11.50 -18.07 -9.10
C SER A 24 10.74 -19.29 -9.64
N GLU A 25 10.84 -20.45 -8.98
CA GLU A 25 10.30 -21.72 -9.48
C GLU A 25 8.76 -21.84 -9.40
N SER A 26 8.05 -20.92 -8.75
CA SER A 26 6.58 -20.92 -8.72
C SER A 26 5.90 -19.69 -9.31
N ILE A 27 6.65 -18.79 -9.96
CA ILE A 27 6.06 -17.54 -10.45
C ILE A 27 5.44 -17.74 -11.83
N HIS A 28 4.12 -17.89 -11.86
CA HIS A 28 3.36 -18.08 -13.10
C HIS A 28 3.12 -16.76 -13.81
N ASN A 29 3.25 -16.77 -15.13
CA ASN A 29 2.77 -15.67 -15.97
C ASN A 29 1.28 -15.49 -15.73
N SER A 30 0.86 -14.26 -15.43
CA SER A 30 -0.54 -13.94 -15.14
C SER A 30 -1.12 -13.08 -16.24
N LYS A 31 -2.45 -13.12 -16.40
CA LYS A 31 -3.15 -12.14 -17.22
C LYS A 31 -2.80 -10.71 -16.73
N PRO A 32 -2.71 -9.73 -17.64
CA PRO A 32 -2.42 -8.35 -17.27
C PRO A 32 -3.59 -7.75 -16.47
N HIS A 33 -3.28 -6.96 -15.44
CA HIS A 33 -4.28 -6.26 -14.60
C HIS A 33 -4.08 -4.73 -14.59
N PRO A 34 -4.03 -4.07 -15.76
CA PRO A 34 -3.70 -2.64 -15.86
C PRO A 34 -4.77 -1.75 -15.19
N PHE A 35 -6.04 -2.14 -15.24
CA PHE A 35 -7.12 -1.40 -14.60
C PHE A 35 -6.94 -1.36 -13.07
N TYR A 36 -6.70 -2.52 -12.46
CA TYR A 36 -6.45 -2.61 -11.02
C TYR A 36 -5.21 -1.82 -10.59
N ALA A 37 -4.12 -1.91 -11.35
CA ALA A 37 -2.92 -1.10 -11.10
C ALA A 37 -3.22 0.41 -11.17
N GLY A 38 -3.99 0.84 -12.16
CA GLY A 38 -4.44 2.23 -12.28
C GLY A 38 -5.30 2.70 -11.11
N VAL A 39 -6.23 1.87 -10.63
CA VAL A 39 -7.04 2.18 -9.44
C VAL A 39 -6.15 2.34 -8.20
N CYS A 40 -5.17 1.46 -8.00
CA CYS A 40 -4.22 1.58 -6.90
C CYS A 40 -3.39 2.87 -6.99
N ASP A 41 -2.87 3.19 -8.17
CA ASP A 41 -2.11 4.42 -8.39
C ASP A 41 -2.96 5.68 -8.14
N TRP A 42 -4.22 5.68 -8.56
CA TRP A 42 -5.15 6.77 -8.28
C TRP A 42 -5.30 7.01 -6.77
N TYR A 43 -5.57 5.97 -5.99
CA TYR A 43 -5.66 6.10 -4.53
C TYR A 43 -4.34 6.56 -3.89
N ILE A 44 -3.20 6.03 -4.33
CA ILE A 44 -1.89 6.39 -3.78
C ILE A 44 -1.58 7.86 -4.07
N VAL A 45 -1.78 8.32 -5.30
CA VAL A 45 -1.55 9.72 -5.66
C VAL A 45 -2.53 10.65 -4.94
N ALA A 46 -3.80 10.24 -4.81
CA ALA A 46 -4.79 11.01 -4.03
C ALA A 46 -4.38 11.11 -2.54
N THR A 47 -3.88 10.02 -1.96
CA THR A 47 -3.39 10.01 -0.57
C THR A 47 -2.17 10.92 -0.41
N ILE A 48 -1.21 10.87 -1.35
CA ILE A 48 -0.04 11.77 -1.35
C ILE A 48 -0.47 13.23 -1.49
N TYR A 49 -1.43 13.53 -2.35
CA TYR A 49 -1.96 14.87 -2.51
C TYR A 49 -2.61 15.37 -1.21
N ALA A 50 -3.50 14.57 -0.60
CA ALA A 50 -4.14 14.90 0.67
C ALA A 50 -3.10 15.09 1.79
N ALA A 51 -2.08 14.24 1.83
CA ALA A 51 -0.93 14.35 2.71
C ALA A 51 -0.19 15.69 2.58
N ILE A 52 0.05 16.17 1.35
CA ILE A 52 0.72 17.45 1.11
C ILE A 52 -0.16 18.62 1.57
N ILE A 53 -1.45 18.59 1.27
CA ILE A 53 -2.41 19.61 1.72
C ILE A 53 -2.43 19.69 3.25
N ALA A 54 -2.47 18.53 3.92
CA ALA A 54 -2.42 18.43 5.38
C ALA A 54 -1.21 19.14 5.98
N LEU A 55 -0.05 18.97 5.34
CA LEU A 55 1.20 19.59 5.78
C LEU A 55 1.14 21.10 5.67
N ILE A 56 0.66 21.60 4.51
CA ILE A 56 0.58 23.03 4.25
C ILE A 56 -0.36 23.70 5.26
N GLU A 57 -1.53 23.12 5.51
CA GLU A 57 -2.48 23.66 6.49
C GLU A 57 -1.93 23.64 7.92
N SER A 58 -1.23 22.57 8.31
CA SER A 58 -0.59 22.47 9.62
C SER A 58 0.50 23.54 9.81
N VAL A 59 1.28 23.84 8.78
CA VAL A 59 2.32 24.89 8.82
C VAL A 59 1.71 26.29 8.78
N LYS A 60 0.68 26.52 7.96
CA LYS A 60 0.03 27.84 7.82
C LYS A 60 -0.84 28.19 9.03
N GLY A 61 -1.36 27.19 9.74
CA GLY A 61 -2.29 27.37 10.87
C GLY A 61 -3.70 27.81 10.46
N SER A 62 -4.03 27.79 9.17
CA SER A 62 -5.36 28.09 8.65
C SER A 62 -5.74 27.15 7.51
N SER A 63 -7.05 26.88 7.38
CA SER A 63 -7.60 26.07 6.29
C SER A 63 -7.27 26.73 4.95
N LEU A 64 -6.90 25.94 3.95
CA LEU A 64 -6.78 26.41 2.57
C LEU A 64 -8.15 26.62 1.92
N PHE A 65 -9.19 25.98 2.48
CA PHE A 65 -10.53 25.99 1.92
C PHE A 65 -11.49 26.67 2.90
N GLU A 66 -11.81 27.94 2.63
CA GLU A 66 -12.64 28.77 3.49
C GLU A 66 -14.15 28.49 3.32
N SER A 67 -14.56 27.84 2.23
CA SER A 67 -15.96 27.48 1.98
C SER A 67 -16.13 26.02 1.56
N ALA A 68 -17.28 25.44 1.90
CA ALA A 68 -17.66 24.08 1.50
C ALA A 68 -17.71 23.93 -0.03
N LEU A 69 -18.17 24.97 -0.74
CA LEU A 69 -18.23 24.97 -2.20
C LEU A 69 -16.83 24.93 -2.82
N THR A 70 -15.89 25.73 -2.31
CA THR A 70 -14.49 25.73 -2.75
C THR A 70 -13.83 24.37 -2.51
N THR A 71 -14.08 23.78 -1.33
CA THR A 71 -13.58 22.44 -0.96
C THR A 71 -14.08 21.39 -1.96
N PHE A 72 -15.37 21.40 -2.27
CA PHE A 72 -15.99 20.45 -3.19
C PHE A 72 -15.45 20.58 -4.63
N ILE A 73 -15.38 21.81 -5.15
CA ILE A 73 -14.86 22.07 -6.50
C ILE A 73 -13.39 21.62 -6.61
N MET A 74 -12.57 21.92 -5.61
CA MET A 74 -11.18 21.51 -5.56
C MET A 74 -11.03 20.00 -5.47
N ALA A 75 -11.83 19.32 -4.64
CA ALA A 75 -11.82 17.86 -4.54
C ALA A 75 -12.14 17.19 -5.88
N ILE A 76 -13.16 17.67 -6.60
CA ILE A 76 -13.52 17.14 -7.93
C ILE A 76 -12.40 17.42 -8.94
N THR A 77 -11.96 18.67 -9.04
CA THR A 77 -10.97 19.09 -10.04
C THR A 77 -9.65 18.34 -9.86
N THR A 78 -9.19 18.21 -8.62
CA THR A 78 -7.99 17.42 -8.31
C THR A 78 -8.19 15.95 -8.65
N ASN A 79 -9.32 15.33 -8.29
CA ASN A 79 -9.55 13.92 -8.62
C ASN A 79 -9.56 13.67 -10.13
N ILE A 80 -10.19 14.55 -10.91
CA ILE A 80 -10.16 14.48 -12.38
C ILE A 80 -8.73 14.59 -12.89
N LEU A 81 -7.94 15.55 -12.38
CA LEU A 81 -6.55 15.74 -12.76
C LEU A 81 -5.71 14.49 -12.44
N ILE A 82 -5.87 13.89 -11.26
CA ILE A 82 -5.16 12.66 -10.87
C ILE A 82 -5.53 11.52 -11.82
N ILE A 83 -6.81 11.34 -12.13
CA ILE A 83 -7.25 10.31 -13.09
C ILE A 83 -6.56 10.51 -14.45
N VAL A 84 -6.52 11.75 -14.96
CA VAL A 84 -5.82 12.08 -16.21
C VAL A 84 -4.33 11.75 -16.13
N LEU A 85 -3.66 12.10 -15.03
CA LEU A 85 -2.24 11.80 -14.80
C LEU A 85 -1.96 10.30 -14.75
N VAL A 86 -2.80 9.53 -14.05
CA VAL A 86 -2.69 8.07 -13.96
C VAL A 86 -2.88 7.44 -15.34
N ILE A 87 -3.90 7.87 -16.10
CA ILE A 87 -4.13 7.38 -17.47
C ILE A 87 -2.92 7.72 -18.37
N PHE A 88 -2.43 8.96 -18.29
CA PHE A 88 -1.26 9.41 -19.05
C PHE A 88 -0.02 8.56 -18.73
N TYR A 89 0.21 8.30 -17.44
CA TYR A 89 1.29 7.42 -17.00
C TYR A 89 1.18 6.03 -17.62
N HIS A 90 0.03 5.36 -17.46
CA HIS A 90 -0.15 3.97 -17.93
C HIS A 90 -0.16 3.84 -19.46
N LYS A 91 -0.67 4.84 -20.18
CA LYS A 91 -0.77 4.80 -21.65
C LYS A 91 0.51 5.22 -22.36
N ILE A 92 1.25 6.19 -21.81
CA ILE A 92 2.38 6.83 -22.50
C ILE A 92 3.69 6.56 -21.76
N ILE A 93 3.80 6.97 -20.50
CA ILE A 93 5.07 6.91 -19.75
C ILE A 93 5.50 5.47 -19.52
N SER A 94 4.62 4.60 -19.01
CA SER A 94 4.94 3.22 -18.64
C SER A 94 5.47 2.40 -19.82
N LYS A 95 5.17 2.78 -21.06
CA LYS A 95 5.71 2.12 -22.27
C LYS A 95 7.13 2.57 -22.65
N ARG A 96 7.55 3.76 -22.19
CA ARG A 96 8.82 4.39 -22.56
C ARG A 96 9.90 4.26 -21.50
N VAL A 97 9.52 3.99 -20.25
CA VAL A 97 10.46 3.90 -19.12
C VAL A 97 10.40 2.54 -18.42
N LEU A 98 11.57 2.05 -18.00
CA LEU A 98 11.72 0.87 -17.15
C LEU A 98 11.51 1.20 -15.68
N TRP A 99 10.37 1.83 -15.39
CA TRP A 99 9.95 2.16 -14.04
C TRP A 99 8.54 1.65 -13.79
N LEU A 100 8.33 0.99 -12.66
CA LEU A 100 7.03 0.47 -12.23
C LEU A 100 6.41 1.40 -11.19
N SER A 101 5.16 1.78 -11.41
CA SER A 101 4.40 2.50 -10.39
C SER A 101 4.13 1.62 -9.16
N PRO A 102 3.85 2.21 -8.00
CA PRO A 102 3.39 1.46 -6.83
C PRO A 102 2.20 0.54 -7.12
N GLY A 103 1.19 1.02 -7.86
CA GLY A 103 0.03 0.23 -8.25
C GLY A 103 0.39 -0.95 -9.16
N GLU A 104 1.33 -0.78 -10.09
CA GLU A 104 1.86 -1.89 -10.88
C GLU A 104 2.56 -2.95 -10.01
N LYS A 105 3.35 -2.52 -9.01
CA LYS A 105 4.01 -3.44 -8.07
C LYS A 105 3.00 -4.20 -7.21
N ILE A 106 2.00 -3.51 -6.65
CA ILE A 106 0.90 -4.12 -5.87
C ILE A 106 0.12 -5.13 -6.72
N ALA A 107 -0.08 -4.83 -8.00
CA ALA A 107 -0.76 -5.70 -8.95
C ALA A 107 0.08 -6.91 -9.42
N GLY A 108 1.34 -7.04 -8.97
CA GLY A 108 2.23 -8.14 -9.33
C GLY A 108 2.90 -7.98 -10.70
N LYS A 109 3.23 -6.75 -11.09
CA LYS A 109 4.08 -6.48 -12.25
C LYS A 109 5.54 -6.40 -11.83
N PHE A 110 6.43 -7.00 -12.63
CA PHE A 110 7.86 -7.09 -12.37
C PHE A 110 8.65 -6.62 -13.58
N ILE A 111 9.89 -6.19 -13.37
CA ILE A 111 10.86 -5.98 -14.45
C ILE A 111 11.78 -7.20 -14.45
N ILE A 112 11.77 -7.97 -15.53
CA ILE A 112 12.59 -9.18 -15.69
C ILE A 112 13.29 -9.06 -17.03
N SER A 113 14.62 -9.18 -17.03
CA SER A 113 15.44 -9.09 -18.24
C SER A 113 15.18 -7.83 -19.08
N GLY A 114 14.91 -6.70 -18.42
CA GLY A 114 14.59 -5.43 -19.10
C GLY A 114 13.16 -5.34 -19.65
N GLU A 115 12.28 -6.30 -19.35
CA GLU A 115 10.89 -6.29 -19.79
C GLU A 115 9.91 -6.24 -18.62
N LYS A 116 8.80 -5.55 -18.82
CA LYS A 116 7.71 -5.45 -17.84
C LYS A 116 6.76 -6.63 -17.97
N VAL A 117 6.80 -7.57 -17.03
CA VAL A 117 6.03 -8.82 -17.07
C VAL A 117 5.02 -8.89 -15.93
N TRP A 118 3.81 -9.36 -16.25
CA TRP A 118 2.76 -9.62 -15.25
C TRP A 118 2.90 -11.03 -14.70
N LYS A 119 3.03 -11.14 -13.39
CA LYS A 119 3.28 -12.41 -12.71
C LYS A 119 2.40 -12.56 -11.48
N ASN A 120 2.05 -13.81 -11.16
CA ASN A 120 1.33 -14.15 -9.95
C ASN A 120 2.21 -15.05 -9.05
N PRO A 121 2.74 -14.51 -7.94
CA PRO A 121 3.60 -15.29 -7.05
C PRO A 121 2.84 -16.38 -6.27
N TYR A 122 1.51 -16.27 -6.15
CA TYR A 122 0.74 -17.11 -5.22
C TYR A 122 0.21 -18.41 -5.80
N SER A 123 0.28 -18.62 -7.12
CA SER A 123 -0.37 -19.75 -7.82
C SER A 123 -1.88 -19.89 -7.53
N LEU A 124 -2.51 -18.87 -6.95
CA LEU A 124 -3.90 -18.83 -6.50
C LEU A 124 -4.61 -17.63 -7.14
N ASN A 125 -5.94 -17.67 -7.13
CA ASN A 125 -6.74 -16.49 -7.46
C ASN A 125 -6.36 -15.31 -6.55
N ARG A 126 -6.21 -14.09 -7.08
CA ARG A 126 -5.77 -12.89 -6.36
C ARG A 126 -6.89 -11.95 -5.91
N TRP A 127 -8.15 -12.27 -6.19
CA TRP A 127 -9.27 -11.37 -5.86
C TRP A 127 -9.35 -11.00 -4.38
N GLY A 128 -9.03 -11.93 -3.47
CA GLY A 128 -8.97 -11.64 -2.03
C GLY A 128 -7.92 -10.59 -1.69
N LEU A 129 -6.71 -10.70 -2.25
CA LEU A 129 -5.64 -9.71 -2.07
C LEU A 129 -5.97 -8.38 -2.74
N PHE A 130 -6.62 -8.39 -3.91
CA PHE A 130 -7.03 -7.17 -4.60
C PHE A 130 -8.08 -6.40 -3.81
N PHE A 131 -9.10 -7.10 -3.31
CA PHE A 131 -10.14 -6.52 -2.47
C PHE A 131 -9.54 -5.94 -1.19
N PHE A 132 -8.69 -6.71 -0.52
CA PHE A 132 -7.97 -6.27 0.67
C PHE A 132 -7.14 -4.99 0.42
N SER A 133 -6.37 -4.97 -0.67
CA SER A 133 -5.53 -3.83 -1.02
C SER A 133 -6.35 -2.57 -1.28
N ILE A 134 -7.48 -2.68 -2.00
CA ILE A 134 -8.37 -1.54 -2.24
C ILE A 134 -8.98 -1.03 -0.93
N LEU A 135 -9.46 -1.92 -0.05
CA LEU A 135 -9.98 -1.51 1.25
C LEU A 135 -8.93 -0.77 2.09
N THR A 136 -7.71 -1.28 2.10
CA THR A 136 -6.58 -0.64 2.78
C THR A 136 -6.32 0.76 2.22
N LEU A 137 -6.28 0.90 0.89
CA LEU A 137 -6.06 2.18 0.22
C LEU A 137 -7.21 3.18 0.47
N ILE A 138 -8.46 2.71 0.55
CA ILE A 138 -9.61 3.53 0.92
C ILE A 138 -9.44 4.07 2.35
N VAL A 139 -9.05 3.22 3.30
CA VAL A 139 -8.83 3.64 4.69
C VAL A 139 -7.66 4.61 4.80
N LEU A 140 -6.57 4.38 4.07
CA LEU A 140 -5.45 5.31 3.97
C LEU A 140 -5.85 6.68 3.42
N GLY A 141 -6.67 6.72 2.37
CA GLY A 141 -7.18 7.96 1.81
C GLY A 141 -8.05 8.73 2.81
N ASN A 142 -8.94 8.02 3.50
CA ASN A 142 -9.85 8.60 4.49
C ASN A 142 -9.13 9.08 5.76
N ASN A 143 -7.94 8.55 6.08
CA ASN A 143 -7.17 9.03 7.23
C ASN A 143 -6.85 10.53 7.14
N PHE A 144 -6.68 11.08 5.92
CA PHE A 144 -6.41 12.51 5.72
C PHE A 144 -7.69 13.35 5.57
N ASP A 145 -8.88 12.73 5.47
CA ASP A 145 -10.14 13.42 5.20
C ASP A 145 -10.66 14.28 6.37
N GLY A 146 -10.07 14.20 7.56
CA GLY A 146 -10.34 15.17 8.63
C GLY A 146 -10.13 16.63 8.20
N ILE A 147 -9.28 16.89 7.20
CA ILE A 147 -9.07 18.23 6.61
C ILE A 147 -10.34 18.77 5.96
N SER A 148 -11.07 17.93 5.23
CA SER A 148 -12.31 18.36 4.57
C SER A 148 -13.39 18.78 5.58
N ASN A 149 -13.25 18.31 6.83
CA ASN A 149 -14.08 18.65 7.97
C ASN A 149 -13.51 19.80 8.82
N GLY A 150 -12.43 20.46 8.37
CA GLY A 150 -11.80 21.59 9.05
C GLY A 150 -10.91 21.23 10.24
N TYR A 151 -10.60 19.94 10.44
CA TYR A 151 -9.67 19.53 11.50
C TYR A 151 -8.23 19.87 11.13
N GLN A 152 -7.56 20.60 12.01
CA GLN A 152 -6.13 20.82 11.92
C GLN A 152 -5.37 19.68 12.61
N TYR A 153 -4.41 19.10 11.89
CA TYR A 153 -3.53 18.08 12.46
C TYR A 153 -2.32 18.73 13.11
N THR A 154 -1.95 18.23 14.30
CA THR A 154 -0.66 18.55 14.90
C THR A 154 0.46 17.92 14.08
N LEU A 155 1.65 18.53 14.08
CA LEU A 155 2.81 18.02 13.35
C LEU A 155 3.16 16.59 13.77
N ALA A 156 3.09 16.29 15.08
CA ALA A 156 3.34 14.94 15.60
C ALA A 156 2.36 13.91 15.03
N ARG A 157 1.07 14.26 14.93
CA ARG A 157 0.04 13.39 14.35
C ARG A 157 0.29 13.17 12.85
N LEU A 158 0.66 14.21 12.10
CA LEU A 158 1.01 14.09 10.68
C LEU A 158 2.19 13.16 10.44
N ILE A 159 3.26 13.27 11.25
CA ILE A 159 4.42 12.37 11.16
C ILE A 159 3.98 10.91 11.35
N GLY A 160 3.17 10.63 12.38
CA GLY A 160 2.64 9.28 12.61
C GLY A 160 1.80 8.77 11.44
N MET A 161 0.96 9.62 10.85
CA MET A 161 0.16 9.29 9.68
C MET A 161 1.04 9.00 8.46
N TYR A 162 2.07 9.80 8.18
CA TYR A 162 2.98 9.55 7.06
C TYR A 162 3.75 8.24 7.21
N ILE A 163 4.28 7.96 8.42
CA ILE A 163 4.98 6.70 8.69
C ILE A 163 4.03 5.52 8.48
N SER A 164 2.81 5.59 9.04
CA SER A 164 1.80 4.54 8.87
C SER A 164 1.43 4.33 7.40
N THR A 165 1.15 5.40 6.65
CA THR A 165 0.82 5.33 5.23
C THR A 165 1.96 4.75 4.41
N PHE A 166 3.19 5.18 4.67
CA PHE A 166 4.37 4.65 3.99
C PHE A 166 4.54 3.16 4.24
N LEU A 167 4.47 2.72 5.51
CA LEU A 167 4.59 1.32 5.89
C LEU A 167 3.51 0.44 5.26
N GLN A 168 2.25 0.91 5.24
CA GLN A 168 1.15 0.16 4.61
C GLN A 168 1.31 0.05 3.09
N ILE A 169 1.67 1.13 2.39
CA ILE A 169 1.95 1.08 0.94
C ILE A 169 3.10 0.11 0.65
N MET A 170 4.18 0.17 1.43
CA MET A 170 5.29 -0.78 1.32
C MET A 170 4.87 -2.21 1.60
N GLY A 171 4.04 -2.44 2.61
CA GLY A 171 3.45 -3.75 2.90
C GLY A 171 2.64 -4.29 1.72
N LEU A 172 1.80 -3.45 1.08
CA LEU A 172 1.00 -3.84 -0.08
C LEU A 172 1.90 -4.19 -1.28
N ILE A 173 2.98 -3.44 -1.49
CA ILE A 173 3.97 -3.74 -2.54
C ILE A 173 4.64 -5.09 -2.28
N LEU A 174 5.10 -5.34 -1.06
CA LEU A 174 5.76 -6.60 -0.69
C LEU A 174 4.81 -7.80 -0.83
N ILE A 175 3.55 -7.65 -0.44
CA ILE A 175 2.50 -8.65 -0.68
C ILE A 175 2.25 -8.82 -2.18
N GLY A 176 2.16 -7.75 -2.98
CA GLY A 176 2.04 -7.87 -4.44
C GLY A 176 3.17 -8.68 -5.07
N GLN A 177 4.35 -8.64 -4.45
CA GLN A 177 5.57 -9.32 -4.87
C GLN A 177 5.76 -10.75 -4.33
N GLY A 178 4.82 -11.27 -3.52
CA GLY A 178 4.89 -12.65 -2.99
C GLY A 178 5.30 -12.77 -1.53
N GLN A 179 5.66 -11.67 -0.87
CA GLN A 179 6.17 -11.70 0.51
C GLN A 179 5.03 -11.63 1.53
N LEU A 180 4.31 -12.74 1.75
CA LEU A 180 3.19 -12.79 2.70
C LEU A 180 3.57 -12.40 4.13
N LYS A 181 4.84 -12.54 4.53
CA LYS A 181 5.32 -12.09 5.85
C LYS A 181 5.15 -10.58 6.06
N ALA A 182 5.04 -9.79 4.99
CA ALA A 182 4.73 -8.37 5.11
C ALA A 182 3.33 -8.09 5.68
N SER A 183 2.44 -9.10 5.74
CA SER A 183 1.16 -9.01 6.45
C SER A 183 1.28 -8.59 7.93
N PHE A 184 2.41 -8.92 8.59
CA PHE A 184 2.68 -8.50 9.96
C PHE A 184 2.73 -6.97 10.13
N ILE A 185 3.04 -6.22 9.07
CA ILE A 185 2.99 -4.75 9.08
C ILE A 185 1.56 -4.29 9.34
N PHE A 186 0.57 -4.87 8.66
CA PHE A 186 -0.84 -4.51 8.80
C PHE A 186 -1.36 -4.90 10.18
N ILE A 187 -1.08 -6.13 10.62
CA ILE A 187 -1.45 -6.61 11.96
C ILE A 187 -0.91 -5.65 13.02
N GLY A 188 0.38 -5.30 12.96
CA GLY A 188 1.01 -4.38 13.91
C GLY A 188 0.36 -3.00 13.92
N ILE A 189 0.10 -2.42 12.74
CA ILE A 189 -0.53 -1.10 12.63
C ILE A 189 -1.98 -1.13 13.14
N HIS A 190 -2.76 -2.15 12.81
CA HIS A 190 -4.14 -2.26 13.27
C HIS A 190 -4.24 -2.52 14.78
N VAL A 191 -3.37 -3.35 15.34
CA VAL A 191 -3.29 -3.54 16.81
C VAL A 191 -2.93 -2.23 17.52
N LEU A 192 -1.96 -1.48 17.00
CA LEU A 192 -1.61 -0.18 17.55
C LEU A 192 -2.78 0.82 17.45
N SER A 193 -3.49 0.81 16.32
CA SER A 193 -4.65 1.68 16.07
C SER A 193 -5.83 1.35 16.99
N ILE A 194 -6.06 0.07 17.29
CA ILE A 194 -7.04 -0.39 18.28
C ILE A 194 -6.67 0.12 19.67
N PHE A 195 -5.40 -0.02 20.07
CA PHE A 195 -4.94 0.45 21.38
C PHE A 195 -5.11 1.97 21.52
N VAL A 196 -4.69 2.74 20.51
CA VAL A 196 -4.87 4.20 20.47
C VAL A 196 -6.35 4.57 20.49
N GLY A 197 -7.18 3.91 19.68
CA GLY A 197 -8.62 4.14 19.64
C GLY A 197 -9.29 3.89 20.99
N PHE A 198 -8.91 2.82 21.69
CA PHE A 198 -9.40 2.49 23.02
C PHE A 198 -8.97 3.50 24.10
N GLN A 199 -7.74 4.01 24.03
CA GLN A 199 -7.29 5.07 24.94
C GLN A 199 -8.07 6.37 24.71
N LEU A 200 -8.30 6.73 23.44
CA LEU A 200 -8.99 7.95 23.05
C LEU A 200 -10.51 7.91 23.27
N SER A 201 -11.14 6.73 23.27
CA SER A 201 -12.60 6.61 23.50
C SER A 201 -13.03 7.02 24.91
N ASN A 202 -12.08 7.16 25.85
CA ASN A 202 -12.35 7.67 27.19
C ASN A 202 -12.49 9.20 27.24
N TYR A 203 -12.26 9.90 26.11
CA TYR A 203 -12.36 11.35 26.00
C TYR A 203 -13.56 11.72 25.11
N SER A 204 -14.56 12.40 25.67
CA SER A 204 -15.83 12.73 25.01
C SER A 204 -15.66 13.56 23.72
N GLU A 205 -14.61 14.37 23.64
CA GLU A 205 -14.32 15.21 22.47
C GLU A 205 -13.86 14.41 21.23
N TYR A 206 -13.42 13.17 21.42
CA TYR A 206 -12.88 12.32 20.33
C TYR A 206 -13.71 11.07 20.06
N GLU A 207 -14.91 10.94 20.66
CA GLU A 207 -15.70 9.71 20.65
C GLU A 207 -16.05 9.23 19.23
N MET A 208 -16.46 10.14 18.33
CA MET A 208 -16.85 9.76 16.96
C MET A 208 -15.66 9.26 16.13
N ILE A 209 -14.53 9.98 16.15
CA ILE A 209 -13.33 9.64 15.37
C ILE A 209 -12.67 8.37 15.95
N SER A 210 -12.55 8.29 17.28
CA SER A 210 -11.97 7.12 17.95
C SER A 210 -12.81 5.86 17.70
N THR A 211 -14.14 5.97 17.75
CA THR A 211 -15.05 4.85 17.46
C THR A 211 -14.93 4.37 16.02
N PHE A 212 -14.82 5.29 15.04
CA PHE A 212 -14.62 4.93 13.64
C PHE A 212 -13.28 4.20 13.44
N VAL A 213 -12.18 4.80 13.88
CA VAL A 213 -10.82 4.22 13.74
C VAL A 213 -10.74 2.86 14.43
N PHE A 214 -11.29 2.73 15.63
CA PHE A 214 -11.33 1.48 16.40
C PHE A 214 -12.10 0.39 15.66
N LYS A 215 -13.36 0.66 15.27
CA LYS A 215 -14.23 -0.34 14.60
C LYS A 215 -13.65 -0.77 13.26
N PHE A 216 -13.18 0.18 12.44
CA PHE A 216 -12.61 -0.14 11.13
C PHE A 216 -11.29 -0.92 11.26
N SER A 217 -10.46 -0.60 12.26
CA SER A 217 -9.21 -1.35 12.50
C SER A 217 -9.47 -2.79 12.91
N ILE A 218 -10.53 -3.06 13.70
CA ILE A 218 -10.93 -4.44 14.04
C ILE A 218 -11.36 -5.21 12.79
N ILE A 219 -12.19 -4.60 11.93
CA ILE A 219 -12.67 -5.22 10.71
C ILE A 219 -11.49 -5.54 9.77
N LEU A 220 -10.57 -4.59 9.58
CA LEU A 220 -9.38 -4.80 8.76
C LEU A 220 -8.45 -5.87 9.34
N LEU A 221 -8.22 -5.87 10.66
CA LEU A 221 -7.43 -6.91 11.32
C LEU A 221 -8.03 -8.30 11.12
N PHE A 222 -9.35 -8.43 11.20
CA PHE A 222 -10.02 -9.72 10.96
C PHE A 222 -9.89 -10.16 9.50
N LEU A 223 -10.06 -9.23 8.56
CA LEU A 223 -9.84 -9.48 7.13
C LEU A 223 -8.39 -9.88 6.83
N ASP A 224 -7.40 -9.21 7.44
CA ASP A 224 -5.99 -9.56 7.34
C ASP A 224 -5.78 -11.02 7.71
N VAL A 225 -6.21 -11.38 8.92
CA VAL A 225 -5.99 -12.73 9.47
C VAL A 225 -6.63 -13.77 8.55
N ILE A 226 -7.86 -13.55 8.08
CA ILE A 226 -8.54 -14.50 7.18
C ILE A 226 -7.83 -14.60 5.84
N VAL A 227 -7.64 -13.47 5.15
CA VAL A 227 -7.06 -13.46 3.80
C VAL A 227 -5.66 -14.05 3.86
N PHE A 228 -4.79 -13.55 4.73
CA PHE A 228 -3.40 -14.04 4.79
C PHE A 228 -3.29 -15.47 5.27
N SER A 229 -4.17 -15.96 6.16
CA SER A 229 -4.19 -17.38 6.54
C SER A 229 -4.53 -18.26 5.34
N ILE A 230 -5.57 -17.90 4.56
CA ILE A 230 -5.95 -18.65 3.35
C ILE A 230 -4.77 -18.71 2.37
N TYR A 231 -4.15 -17.55 2.07
CA TYR A 231 -3.01 -17.52 1.16
C TYR A 231 -1.82 -18.29 1.70
N TYR A 232 -1.49 -18.17 3.00
CA TYR A 232 -0.37 -18.88 3.60
C TYR A 232 -0.55 -20.40 3.54
N PHE A 233 -1.69 -20.92 3.99
CA PHE A 233 -1.95 -22.37 4.02
C PHE A 233 -2.08 -22.97 2.61
N LEU A 234 -2.83 -22.32 1.71
CA LEU A 234 -3.01 -22.83 0.36
C LEU A 234 -1.74 -22.73 -0.48
N HIS A 235 -0.98 -21.64 -0.36
CA HIS A 235 0.28 -21.48 -1.08
C HIS A 235 1.30 -22.53 -0.61
N LYS A 236 1.45 -22.71 0.71
CA LYS A 236 2.33 -23.75 1.28
C LYS A 236 1.93 -25.15 0.80
N LYS A 237 0.64 -25.48 0.77
CA LYS A 237 0.14 -26.76 0.26
C LYS A 237 0.50 -26.98 -1.20
N ILE A 238 0.34 -25.96 -2.05
CA ILE A 238 0.69 -26.04 -3.48
C ILE A 238 2.19 -26.25 -3.68
N LEU A 239 3.03 -25.55 -2.91
CA LEU A 239 4.48 -25.73 -2.98
C LEU A 239 4.89 -27.15 -2.62
N LEU A 240 4.32 -27.72 -1.56
CA LEU A 240 4.60 -29.10 -1.14
C LEU A 240 4.17 -30.13 -2.21
N LEU A 241 3.04 -29.92 -2.88
CA LEU A 241 2.57 -30.80 -3.94
C LEU A 241 3.44 -30.77 -5.21
N LYS A 242 4.17 -29.68 -5.45
CA LYS A 242 5.09 -29.57 -6.59
C LYS A 242 6.44 -30.26 -6.36
N GLN A 243 6.77 -30.59 -5.11
CA GLN A 243 8.01 -31.27 -4.74
C GLN A 243 7.88 -32.80 -4.74
N GLN A 244 6.66 -33.32 -4.97
CA GLN A 244 6.33 -34.74 -5.09
C GLN A 244 6.22 -35.14 -6.57
#